data_AF-A0A1A8QYK4-F1
#
_entry.id   AF-A0A1A8QYK4-F1
#
_cell.length_a   1.000
_cell.length_b   1.000
_cell.length_c   1.000
_cell.angle_alpha   90.00
_cell.angle_beta   90.00
_cell.angle_gamma   90.00
#
_symmetry.space_group_name_H-M   'P 1'
#
loop_
_entity.id
_entity.type
_entity.pdbx_description
1 polymer ?
#
loop_
_entity_poly.entity_id
_entity_poly.type
_entity_poly.pdbx_seq_one_letter_code
_entity_poly.pdbx_strand_id
1 'polypeptide(L)' 'LTDSTIYVWYFNNQTLDLPKNQNKHIIFNPVSSHHAGYYSCAVATPHCVNSSIKVLTVKSGGRSITILNIIKLIVLLLIP' A
#
# COMPACT_ATOMS: atom_id res chain seq x y z
N LEU A 1 -5.87 -32.14 12.27
CA LEU A 1 -5.85 -30.76 12.81
C LEU A 1 -6.12 -29.82 11.66
N THR A 2 -7.30 -29.20 11.61
CA THR A 2 -7.50 -28.00 10.80
C THR A 2 -6.67 -26.90 11.45
N ASP A 3 -5.47 -26.68 10.92
CA ASP A 3 -4.49 -25.72 11.43
C ASP A 3 -4.98 -24.29 11.16
N SER A 4 -6.01 -23.86 11.90
CA SER A 4 -6.58 -22.52 11.86
C SER A 4 -5.61 -21.54 12.53
N THR A 5 -4.43 -21.41 11.93
CA THR A 5 -3.41 -20.45 12.33
C THR A 5 -3.93 -19.05 11.99
N ILE A 6 -4.15 -18.24 13.03
CA ILE A 6 -4.60 -16.86 12.87
C ILE A 6 -3.37 -15.97 12.64
N TYR A 7 -3.34 -15.31 11.50
CA TYR A 7 -2.32 -14.32 11.16
C TYR A 7 -2.83 -12.91 11.44
N VAL A 8 -2.02 -12.12 12.13
CA VAL A 8 -2.25 -10.69 12.37
C VAL A 8 -1.22 -9.91 11.57
N TRP A 9 -1.65 -8.89 10.86
CA TRP A 9 -0.76 -8.02 10.10
C TRP A 9 -0.70 -6.63 10.71
N TYR A 10 0.47 -6.01 10.62
CA TYR A 10 0.71 -4.65 11.06
C TYR A 10 1.23 -3.82 9.89
N PHE A 11 0.67 -2.62 9.72
CA PHE A 11 1.12 -1.58 8.80
C PHE A 11 1.40 -0.32 9.62
N ASN A 12 2.64 0.19 9.56
CA ASN A 12 3.08 1.37 10.33
C ASN A 12 2.68 1.30 11.82
N ASN A 13 2.93 0.13 12.44
CA ASN A 13 2.60 -0.19 13.83
C ASN A 13 1.09 -0.26 14.15
N GLN A 14 0.22 -0.23 13.16
CA GLN A 14 -1.23 -0.40 13.31
C GLN A 14 -1.69 -1.75 12.78
N THR A 15 -2.63 -2.40 13.46
CA THR A 15 -3.21 -3.66 13.01
C THR A 15 -4.07 -3.46 11.78
N LEU A 16 -3.87 -4.28 10.74
CA LEU A 16 -4.76 -4.33 9.58
C LEU A 16 -5.98 -5.21 9.90
N ASP A 17 -7.17 -4.72 9.57
CA ASP A 17 -8.41 -5.49 9.68
C ASP A 17 -8.53 -6.42 8.46
N LEU A 18 -8.24 -7.69 8.69
CA LEU A 18 -8.09 -8.72 7.67
C LEU A 18 -8.86 -9.98 8.11
N PRO A 19 -9.55 -10.70 7.20
CA PRO A 19 -10.22 -11.97 7.51
C PRO A 19 -9.33 -12.98 8.26
N LYS A 20 -9.76 -13.41 9.45
CA LYS A 20 -8.91 -14.18 10.38
C LYS A 20 -8.44 -15.56 9.88
N ASN A 21 -9.05 -16.10 8.82
CA ASN A 21 -8.90 -17.51 8.45
C ASN A 21 -8.15 -17.77 7.12
N GLN A 22 -7.63 -16.75 6.42
CA GLN A 22 -7.07 -16.95 5.06
C GLN A 22 -5.82 -16.13 4.72
N ASN A 23 -5.29 -15.31 5.63
CA ASN A 23 -4.41 -14.21 5.22
C ASN A 23 -2.93 -14.44 5.50
N LYS A 24 -2.38 -15.49 4.88
CA LYS A 24 -0.91 -15.65 4.74
C LYS A 24 -0.29 -14.58 3.85
N HIS A 25 -1.10 -13.91 3.04
CA HIS A 25 -0.67 -12.92 2.05
C HIS A 25 -1.55 -11.68 2.11
N ILE A 26 -0.93 -10.51 1.87
CA ILE A 26 -1.63 -9.27 1.54
C ILE A 26 -1.44 -9.05 0.04
N ILE A 27 -2.54 -8.81 -0.69
CA ILE A 27 -2.52 -8.58 -2.13
C ILE A 27 -2.93 -7.13 -2.39
N PHE A 28 -2.09 -6.40 -3.12
CA PHE A 28 -2.38 -5.05 -3.57
C PHE A 28 -2.66 -5.07 -5.07
N ASN A 29 -3.90 -4.79 -5.48
CA ASN A 29 -4.26 -4.65 -6.88
C ASN A 29 -5.43 -3.67 -7.03
N PRO A 30 -5.22 -2.46 -7.58
CA PRO A 30 -3.95 -1.90 -8.07
C PRO A 30 -3.00 -1.46 -6.94
N VAL A 31 -1.74 -1.18 -7.25
CA VAL A 31 -0.77 -0.59 -6.31
C VAL A 31 -0.90 0.94 -6.32
N SER A 32 -0.98 1.56 -5.14
CA SER A 32 -0.96 3.02 -4.95
C SER A 32 0.16 3.42 -3.99
N SER A 33 0.55 4.71 -4.01
CA SER A 33 1.55 5.26 -3.09
C SER A 33 1.20 5.07 -1.61
N HIS A 34 -0.09 5.00 -1.28
CA HIS A 34 -0.57 4.78 0.09
C HIS A 34 -0.19 3.42 0.67
N HIS A 35 0.16 2.44 -0.17
CA HIS A 35 0.62 1.13 0.29
C HIS A 35 2.07 1.15 0.79
N ALA A 36 2.85 2.20 0.54
CA ALA A 36 4.23 2.28 1.00
C ALA A 36 4.29 2.40 2.53
N GLY A 37 5.20 1.66 3.16
CA GLY A 37 5.39 1.71 4.62
C GLY A 37 6.01 0.45 5.20
N TYR A 38 5.90 0.32 6.52
CA TYR A 38 6.50 -0.76 7.32
C TYR A 38 5.46 -1.85 7.58
N TYR A 39 5.78 -3.08 7.19
CA TYR A 39 4.92 -4.23 7.38
C TYR A 39 5.56 -5.25 8.30
N SER A 40 4.78 -5.84 9.19
CA SER A 40 5.16 -7.04 9.92
C SER A 40 3.94 -7.94 10.09
N CYS A 41 4.15 -9.22 10.33
CA CYS A 41 3.08 -10.14 10.69
C CYS A 41 3.38 -10.81 12.02
N ALA A 42 2.33 -11.32 12.65
CA ALA A 42 2.41 -12.15 13.82
C ALA A 42 1.50 -13.35 13.65
N VAL A 43 1.89 -14.46 14.26
CA VAL A 43 1.00 -15.59 14.44
C VAL A 43 0.41 -15.52 15.84
N ALA A 44 -0.91 -15.48 15.93
CA ALA A 44 -1.62 -15.54 17.20
C ALA A 44 -1.57 -16.97 17.74
N THR A 45 -0.43 -17.30 18.36
CA THR A 45 -0.20 -18.49 19.17
C THR A 45 -0.13 -18.09 20.64
N PRO A 46 -0.18 -19.04 21.60
CA PRO A 46 0.00 -18.73 23.03
C PRO A 46 1.30 -17.97 23.36
N HIS A 47 2.32 -18.06 22.48
CA HIS A 47 3.61 -17.38 22.65
C HIS A 47 3.81 -16.19 21.72
N CYS A 48 2.78 -15.77 20.96
CA CYS A 48 2.76 -14.59 20.08
C CYS A 48 4.09 -14.35 19.33
N VAL A 49 4.28 -15.06 18.22
CA VAL A 49 5.53 -14.96 17.45
C VAL A 49 5.38 -13.87 16.38
N ASN A 50 6.27 -12.87 16.42
CA ASN A 50 6.31 -11.76 15.47
C ASN A 50 7.40 -11.97 14.41
N SER A 51 7.14 -11.51 13.19
CA SER A 51 8.14 -11.42 12.13
C SER A 51 9.03 -10.19 12.30
N SER A 52 10.15 -10.17 11.57
CA SER A 52 10.88 -8.93 11.31
C SER A 52 10.04 -7.95 10.47
N ILE A 53 10.35 -6.66 10.58
CA ILE A 53 9.74 -5.61 9.76
C ILE A 53 10.27 -5.71 8.32
N LYS A 54 9.37 -5.48 7.35
CA LYS A 54 9.65 -5.38 5.91
C LYS A 54 9.18 -4.02 5.40
N VAL A 55 10.04 -3.31 4.70
CA VAL A 55 9.69 -2.02 4.08
C VAL A 55 9.14 -2.27 2.68
N LEU A 56 7.92 -1.80 2.41
CA LEU A 56 7.33 -1.76 1.08
C LEU A 56 7.54 -0.36 0.50
N THR A 57 8.30 -0.26 -0.59
CA THR A 57 8.48 0.99 -1.35
C THR A 57 7.67 0.93 -2.63
N VAL A 58 6.91 1.98 -2.92
CA VAL A 58 6.16 2.11 -4.17
C VAL A 58 6.88 3.10 -5.07
N LYS A 59 7.19 2.69 -6.30
CA LYS A 59 7.79 3.56 -7.32
C LYS A 59 6.75 3.84 -8.39
N SER A 60 6.47 5.11 -8.67
CA SER A 60 5.70 5.48 -9.86
C SER A 60 6.54 5.23 -11.10
N GLY A 61 6.11 4.34 -11.99
CA GLY A 61 6.63 4.31 -13.35
C GLY A 61 6.32 5.66 -13.97
N GLY A 62 7.35 6.46 -14.25
CA GLY A 62 7.19 7.88 -14.60
C GLY A 62 6.16 8.10 -15.69
N ARG A 63 4.98 8.59 -15.32
CA ARG A 63 4.09 9.27 -16.26
C ARG A 63 4.51 10.72 -16.26
N SER A 64 5.20 11.12 -17.32
CA SER A 64 5.42 12.53 -17.63
C SER A 64 4.08 13.25 -17.60
N ILE A 65 3.82 14.02 -16.55
CA ILE A 65 2.67 14.93 -16.52
C ILE A 65 3.09 16.12 -17.36
N THR A 66 2.88 16.06 -18.68
CA THR A 66 3.09 17.21 -19.55
C THR A 66 2.05 18.25 -19.15
N ILE A 67 2.46 19.26 -18.39
CA ILE A 67 1.64 20.44 -18.07
C ILE A 67 1.46 21.21 -19.38
N LEU A 68 0.47 20.84 -20.19
CA LEU A 68 0.07 21.60 -21.38
C LEU A 68 -1.18 22.41 -21.05
N ASN A 69 -1.06 23.46 -20.23
CA ASN A 69 -2.17 24.41 -20.07
C ASN A 69 -1.81 25.76 -19.43
N ILE A 70 -0.88 26.52 -20.03
CA ILE A 70 -0.80 27.97 -19.74
C ILE A 70 -0.72 28.81 -21.02
N ILE A 71 -0.03 28.36 -22.08
CA ILE A 71 0.18 29.19 -23.29
C ILE A 71 -1.12 29.35 -24.11
N LYS A 72 -2.00 28.34 -24.16
CA LYS A 72 -3.23 28.39 -24.97
C LYS A 72 -4.25 29.43 -24.48
N LEU A 73 -4.21 29.79 -23.19
CA LEU A 73 -5.13 30.77 -22.60
C LEU A 73 -4.73 32.21 -22.95
N ILE A 74 -3.43 32.50 -22.95
CA ILE A 74 -2.90 33.83 -23.27
C ILE A 74 -3.07 34.16 -24.75
N VAL A 75 -2.87 33.17 -25.64
CA VAL A 75 -3.06 33.34 -27.09
C VAL A 75 -4.53 33.63 -27.45
N LEU A 76 -5.50 33.10 -26.69
CA LEU A 76 -6.93 33.35 -26.93
C LEU A 76 -7.39 34.76 -26.49
N LEU A 77 -6.65 35.40 -25.57
CA LEU A 77 -6.96 36.72 -25.00
C LEU A 77 -6.27 37.88 -25.73
N LEU A 78 -5.31 37.59 -26.60
CA LEU A 78 -4.55 38.57 -27.40
C LEU A 78 -5.10 38.76 -28.82
N ILE A 79 -6.28 38.21 -29.12
CA ILE A 79 -6.97 38.39 -30.41
C ILE A 79 -8.18 39.33 -30.18
N PRO A 80 -8.03 40.64 -30.38
CA PRO A 80 -9.04 41.49 -31.01
C PRO A 80 -9.01 41.36 -32.54
#